data_AF-A0A0C4YCR5-F1
#
_entry.id   AF-A0A0C4YCR5-F1
#
_cell.length_a   1.000
_cell.length_b   1.000
_cell.length_c   1.000
_cell.angle_alpha   90.00
_cell.angle_beta   90.00
_cell.angle_gamma   90.00
#
_symmetry.space_group_name_H-M   'P 1'
#
loop_
_entity.id
_entity.type
_entity.pdbx_description
1 polymer ?
#
loop_
_entity_poly.entity_id
_entity_poly.type
_entity_poly.pdbx_seq_one_letter_code
_entity_poly.pdbx_strand_id
1 'polypeptide(L)'
;MNAISKGVFAVMFATLAAAGTVRAADGKLSIMVGGATKIIYLPARLTEQLGYFKEEGLDVEILSQPAGVDAENELLAGAVQGVVGFYDHTIDLQSKGKEVEAVVVFG
;
A
#
# COMPACT_ATOMS: atom_id res chain seq x y z
N MET A 1 -4.81 -49.78 13.84
CA MET A 1 -4.77 -48.33 14.11
C MET A 1 -3.71 -47.71 13.20
N ASN A 2 -3.99 -46.54 12.59
CA ASN A 2 -3.10 -45.68 11.77
C ASN A 2 -3.52 -45.40 10.32
N ALA A 3 -4.83 -45.33 10.03
CA ALA A 3 -5.34 -44.58 8.87
C ALA A 3 -5.49 -43.07 9.16
N ILE A 4 -5.40 -42.65 10.42
CA ILE A 4 -5.72 -41.28 10.88
C ILE A 4 -4.55 -40.30 10.64
N SER A 5 -3.29 -40.75 10.55
CA SER A 5 -2.14 -39.82 10.46
C SER A 5 -1.81 -39.32 9.05
N LYS A 6 -2.29 -39.99 7.99
CA LYS A 6 -1.99 -39.59 6.60
C LYS A 6 -2.98 -38.57 6.02
N GLY A 7 -4.22 -38.56 6.51
CA GLY A 7 -5.26 -37.64 6.04
C GLY A 7 -5.07 -36.21 6.56
N VAL A 8 -4.58 -36.05 7.78
CA VAL A 8 -4.43 -34.73 8.42
C VAL A 8 -3.32 -33.90 7.78
N PHE A 9 -2.24 -34.54 7.32
CA PHE A 9 -1.12 -33.81 6.71
C PHE A 9 -1.42 -33.31 5.29
N ALA A 10 -2.26 -34.03 4.53
CA ALA A 10 -2.66 -33.63 3.18
C ALA A 10 -3.65 -32.45 3.19
N VAL A 11 -4.50 -32.35 4.22
CA VAL A 11 -5.46 -31.23 4.36
C VAL A 11 -4.76 -29.93 4.78
N MET A 12 -3.68 -30.01 5.56
CA MET A 12 -2.93 -28.83 6.02
C MET A 12 -2.11 -28.16 4.91
N PHE A 13 -1.77 -28.88 3.83
CA PHE A 13 -1.03 -28.31 2.69
C PHE A 13 -1.96 -27.69 1.64
N ALA A 14 -3.21 -28.15 1.56
CA ALA A 14 -4.19 -27.66 0.59
C ALA A 14 -4.75 -26.26 0.94
N THR A 15 -4.70 -25.85 2.20
CA THR A 15 -5.16 -24.51 2.63
C THR A 15 -4.13 -23.41 2.40
N LEU A 16 -2.86 -23.72 2.15
CA LEU A 16 -1.83 -22.71 1.91
C LEU A 16 -1.69 -22.30 0.43
N ALA A 17 -2.25 -23.10 -0.49
CA ALA A 17 -2.27 -22.78 -1.92
C ALA A 17 -3.37 -21.78 -2.32
N ALA A 18 -4.24 -21.41 -1.37
CA ALA A 18 -5.23 -20.34 -1.53
C ALA A 18 -4.75 -19.01 -0.92
N ALA A 19 -3.43 -18.82 -0.78
CA ALA A 19 -2.85 -17.49 -0.62
C ALA A 19 -3.22 -16.70 -1.88
N GLY A 20 -4.34 -15.99 -1.79
CA GLY A 20 -4.95 -15.28 -2.89
C GLY A 20 -3.89 -14.47 -3.62
N THR A 21 -3.84 -14.62 -4.93
CA THR A 21 -3.36 -13.54 -5.78
C THR A 21 -4.12 -12.31 -5.31
N VAL A 22 -3.44 -11.39 -4.61
CA VAL A 22 -3.96 -10.05 -4.38
C VAL A 22 -3.97 -9.43 -5.77
N ARG A 23 -5.02 -9.73 -6.54
CA ARG A 23 -5.45 -8.82 -7.59
C ARG A 23 -5.66 -7.51 -6.84
N ALA A 24 -4.99 -6.45 -7.30
CA ALA A 24 -5.44 -5.11 -7.00
C ALA A 24 -6.97 -5.16 -7.07
N ALA A 25 -7.65 -4.81 -5.97
CA ALA A 25 -9.10 -4.80 -5.95
C ALA A 25 -9.55 -4.09 -7.24
N ASP A 26 -10.59 -4.59 -7.91
CA ASP A 26 -11.07 -4.04 -9.20
C ASP A 26 -11.63 -2.60 -9.07
N GLY A 27 -11.18 -1.83 -8.06
CA GLY A 27 -11.56 -0.47 -7.74
C GLY A 27 -10.36 0.48 -7.71
N LYS A 28 -10.69 1.76 -7.84
CA LYS A 28 -9.77 2.89 -7.81
C LYS A 28 -8.94 2.89 -6.53
N LEU A 29 -7.62 3.02 -6.68
CA LEU A 29 -6.66 3.22 -5.60
C LEU A 29 -6.42 4.72 -5.41
N SER A 30 -6.26 5.12 -4.17
CA SER A 30 -5.93 6.50 -3.80
C SER A 30 -4.60 6.53 -3.06
N ILE A 31 -3.71 7.40 -3.52
CA ILE A 31 -2.44 7.69 -2.86
C ILE A 31 -2.43 9.18 -2.53
N MET A 32 -2.03 9.53 -1.32
CA MET A 32 -2.06 10.92 -0.85
C MET A 32 -0.66 11.50 -0.67
N VAL A 33 -0.52 12.80 -0.93
CA VAL A 33 0.71 13.55 -0.68
C VAL A 33 0.47 14.76 0.21
N GLY A 34 1.49 15.11 1.01
CA GLY A 34 1.47 16.28 1.90
C GLY A 34 1.77 17.61 1.18
N GLY A 35 1.04 17.88 0.09
CA GLY A 35 1.08 19.11 -0.69
C GLY A 35 1.58 18.93 -2.12
N ALA A 36 0.68 18.72 -3.08
CA ALA A 36 0.96 18.39 -4.49
C ALA A 36 1.88 19.36 -5.24
N THR A 37 1.95 20.61 -4.80
CA THR A 37 2.77 21.65 -5.44
C THR A 37 4.23 21.62 -5.00
N LYS A 38 4.58 20.83 -3.98
CA LYS A 38 5.97 20.68 -3.53
C LYS A 38 6.73 19.81 -4.54
N ILE A 39 7.86 20.31 -5.04
CA ILE A 39 8.68 19.63 -6.06
C ILE A 39 9.09 18.21 -5.66
N ILE A 40 9.22 17.93 -4.38
CA ILE A 40 9.54 16.59 -3.85
C ILE A 40 8.51 15.52 -4.22
N TYR A 41 7.27 15.91 -4.53
CA TYR A 41 6.21 15.00 -4.99
C TYR A 41 6.04 14.96 -6.51
N LEU A 42 6.96 15.58 -7.25
CA LEU A 42 6.98 15.53 -8.71
C LEU A 42 7.00 14.07 -9.24
N PRO A 43 7.77 13.12 -8.67
CA PRO A 43 7.72 11.73 -9.14
C PRO A 43 6.30 11.15 -9.08
N ALA A 44 5.61 11.28 -7.94
CA ALA A 44 4.25 10.78 -7.77
C ALA A 44 3.25 11.43 -8.76
N ARG A 45 3.38 12.74 -8.97
CA ARG A 45 2.53 13.48 -9.92
C ARG A 45 2.80 13.12 -11.37
N LEU A 46 4.06 12.95 -11.75
CA LEU A 46 4.42 12.54 -13.11
C LEU A 46 3.96 11.11 -13.40
N THR A 47 4.06 10.18 -12.44
CA THR A 47 3.54 8.81 -12.62
C THR A 47 2.05 8.80 -13.00
N GLU A 48 1.25 9.67 -12.37
CA GLU A 48 -0.17 9.87 -12.73
C GLU A 48 -0.33 10.52 -14.11
N GLN A 49 0.35 11.65 -14.35
CA GLN A 49 0.17 12.46 -15.56
C GLN A 49 0.69 11.79 -16.84
N LEU A 50 1.79 11.04 -16.72
CA LEU A 50 2.40 10.31 -17.83
C LEU A 50 1.70 8.96 -18.08
N GLY A 51 0.77 8.55 -17.21
CA GLY A 51 -0.05 7.36 -17.40
C GLY A 51 0.61 6.05 -16.97
N TYR A 52 1.73 6.08 -16.24
CA TYR A 52 2.47 4.88 -15.84
C TYR A 52 1.66 3.92 -14.96
N PHE A 53 0.74 4.42 -14.12
CA PHE A 53 -0.18 3.53 -13.40
C PHE A 53 -1.10 2.75 -14.36
N LYS A 54 -1.57 3.42 -15.43
CA LYS A 54 -2.45 2.80 -16.42
C LYS A 54 -1.71 1.78 -17.28
N GLU A 55 -0.43 2.01 -17.57
CA GLU A 55 0.44 1.04 -18.26
C GLU A 55 0.54 -0.28 -17.48
N GLU A 56 0.52 -0.21 -16.14
CA GLU A 56 0.49 -1.38 -15.24
C GLU A 56 -0.93 -1.90 -14.95
N GLY A 57 -1.96 -1.38 -15.64
CA GLY A 57 -3.35 -1.79 -15.44
C GLY A 57 -3.96 -1.33 -14.12
N LEU A 58 -3.40 -0.32 -13.47
CA LEU A 58 -3.88 0.24 -12.20
C LEU A 58 -4.68 1.53 -12.44
N ASP A 59 -5.83 1.66 -11.76
CA ASP A 59 -6.57 2.91 -11.64
C ASP A 59 -6.15 3.62 -10.34
N VAL A 60 -5.25 4.59 -10.45
CA VAL A 60 -4.69 5.32 -9.29
C VAL A 60 -4.93 6.81 -9.44
N GLU A 61 -5.37 7.45 -8.36
CA GLU A 61 -5.44 8.90 -8.23
C GLU A 61 -4.50 9.41 -7.14
N ILE A 62 -3.78 10.51 -7.44
CA ILE A 62 -2.95 11.22 -6.47
C ILE A 62 -3.73 12.36 -5.82
N LEU A 63 -4.16 12.13 -4.58
CA LEU A 63 -4.81 13.11 -3.73
C LEU A 63 -3.79 14.02 -3.03
N SER A 64 -4.22 15.19 -2.58
CA SER A 64 -3.37 16.13 -1.85
C SER A 64 -4.05 16.64 -0.61
N GLN A 65 -3.31 16.67 0.49
CA GLN A 65 -3.62 17.47 1.67
C GLN A 65 -2.66 18.66 1.78
N PRO A 66 -3.02 19.73 2.50
CA PRO A 66 -2.09 20.83 2.78
C PRO A 66 -0.87 20.37 3.58
N ALA A 67 -1.06 19.45 4.55
CA ALA A 67 -0.01 18.93 5.42
C ALA A 67 0.21 17.42 5.26
N GLY A 68 1.43 16.96 5.51
CA GLY A 68 1.79 15.53 5.45
C GLY A 68 1.13 14.70 6.55
N VAL A 69 1.04 15.25 7.76
CA VAL A 69 0.37 14.60 8.90
C VAL A 69 -1.09 14.27 8.61
N ASP A 70 -1.78 15.11 7.84
CA ASP A 70 -3.16 14.84 7.43
C ASP A 70 -3.19 13.61 6.50
N ALA A 71 -2.24 13.50 5.56
CA ALA A 71 -2.14 12.34 4.69
C ALA A 71 -1.86 11.03 5.45
N GLU A 72 -0.97 11.05 6.44
CA GLU A 72 -0.70 9.89 7.32
C GLU A 72 -1.92 9.51 8.17
N ASN A 73 -2.66 10.48 8.68
CA ASN A 73 -3.90 10.21 9.41
C ASN A 73 -4.93 9.51 8.53
N GLU A 74 -5.08 9.95 7.27
CA GLU A 74 -5.97 9.29 6.30
C GLU A 74 -5.52 7.86 5.98
N LEU A 75 -4.21 7.59 5.91
CA LEU A 75 -3.67 6.24 5.74
C LEU A 75 -4.02 5.35 6.93
N LEU A 76 -3.79 5.83 8.15
CA LEU A 76 -4.09 5.08 9.37
C LEU A 76 -5.61 4.85 9.55
N ALA A 77 -6.44 5.76 9.04
CA ALA A 77 -7.89 5.61 9.00
C ALA A 77 -8.36 4.63 7.91
N GLY A 78 -7.48 4.21 7.00
CA GLY A 78 -7.81 3.36 5.85
C GLY A 78 -8.57 4.09 4.73
N ALA A 79 -8.61 5.44 4.78
CA ALA A 79 -9.29 6.25 3.77
C ALA A 79 -8.53 6.31 2.44
N VAL A 80 -7.20 6.15 2.50
CA VAL A 80 -6.33 6.00 1.33
C VAL A 80 -5.48 4.74 1.41
N GLN A 81 -5.04 4.24 0.26
CA GLN A 81 -4.28 2.98 0.18
C GLN A 81 -2.76 3.22 0.31
N GLY A 82 -2.30 4.45 0.16
CA GLY A 82 -0.89 4.80 0.32
C GLY A 82 -0.66 6.28 0.54
N VAL A 83 0.53 6.61 1.05
CA VAL A 83 1.01 7.98 1.21
C VAL A 83 2.42 8.08 0.62
N VAL A 84 2.68 9.16 -0.11
CA VAL A 84 4.05 9.57 -0.42
C VAL A 84 4.42 10.67 0.56
N GLY A 85 5.39 10.37 1.44
CA GLY A 85 5.85 11.25 2.51
C GLY A 85 7.33 11.03 2.79
N PHE A 86 7.83 11.65 3.86
CA PHE A 86 9.21 11.43 4.29
C PHE A 86 9.38 10.06 4.97
N TYR A 87 10.53 9.44 4.77
CA TYR A 87 10.80 8.07 5.25
C TYR A 87 10.81 7.97 6.78
N ASP A 88 11.32 8.98 7.47
CA ASP A 88 11.36 9.06 8.93
C ASP A 88 9.97 9.00 9.58
N HIS A 89 8.93 9.45 8.88
CA HIS A 89 7.55 9.33 9.37
C HIS A 89 7.11 7.87 9.54
N THR A 90 7.60 6.97 8.67
CA THR A 90 7.33 5.53 8.82
C THR A 90 7.92 5.01 10.13
N ILE A 91 9.14 5.44 10.47
CA ILE A 91 9.83 5.07 11.71
C ILE A 91 9.09 5.63 12.94
N ASP A 92 8.69 6.90 12.89
CA ASP A 92 7.92 7.54 13.96
C ASP A 92 6.60 6.82 14.22
N LEU A 93 5.85 6.49 13.16
CA LEU A 93 4.58 5.75 13.27
C LEU A 93 4.78 4.33 13.83
N GLN A 94 5.81 3.62 13.38
CA GLN A 94 6.16 2.30 13.92
C GLN A 94 6.51 2.38 15.41
N SER A 95 7.23 3.43 15.85
CA SER A 95 7.53 3.66 17.27
C SER A 95 6.27 3.84 18.13
N LYS A 96 5.16 4.27 17.52
CA LYS A 96 3.83 4.44 18.13
C LYS A 96 2.94 3.21 17.99
N GLY A 97 3.50 2.07 17.56
CA GLY A 97 2.79 0.81 17.37
C GLY A 97 1.84 0.79 16.19
N LYS A 98 2.05 1.63 15.17
CA LYS A 98 1.29 1.60 13.93
C LYS A 98 1.92 0.63 12.94
N GLU A 99 1.10 -0.21 12.33
CA GLU A 99 1.53 -1.15 11.29
C GLU A 99 1.55 -0.44 9.94
N VAL A 100 2.70 0.16 9.62
CA VAL A 100 2.96 0.83 8.34
C VAL A 100 4.29 0.34 7.76
N GLU A 101 4.38 0.31 6.43
CA GLU A 101 5.56 -0.15 5.70
C GLU A 101 5.92 0.83 4.58
N ALA A 102 7.21 1.14 4.46
CA ALA A 102 7.75 1.89 3.32
C ALA A 102 8.06 0.90 2.19
N VAL A 103 7.30 0.98 1.10
CA VAL A 103 7.44 0.07 -0.06
C VAL A 103 8.38 0.60 -1.15
N VAL A 104 8.58 1.93 -1.21
CA VAL A 104 9.43 2.61 -2.19
C VAL A 104 10.13 3.79 -1.53
N VAL A 105 11.41 3.99 -1.85
CA VAL A 105 12.19 5.17 -1.45
C VAL A 105 12.77 5.81 -2.71
N PHE A 106 12.57 7.12 -2.87
CA PHE A 106 13.15 7.88 -3.98
C PHE A 106 14.61 8.22 -3.64
N GLY A 107 15.51 8.05 -4.62
CA GLY A 107 16.94 8.37 -4.49
C GLY A 107 17.28 9.81 -4.80
#